data_AF-A0A849WUF8-F1
#
_entry.id   AF-A0A849WUF8-F1
#
_cell.length_a   1.000
_cell.length_b   1.000
_cell.length_c   1.000
_cell.angle_alpha   90.00
_cell.angle_beta   90.00
_cell.angle_gamma   90.00
#
_symmetry.space_group_name_H-M   'P 1'
#
loop_
_entity.id
_entity.type
_entity.pdbx_description
1 polymer ?
#
loop_
_entity_poly.entity_id
_entity_poly.type
_entity_poly.pdbx_seq_one_letter_code
_entity_poly.pdbx_strand_id
1 'polypeptide(L)'
;MSQNNWKQEQWKVNIFSFLIIISSFLTPISFTYFLQNKITLALSFLLSMNFILLIFVFSYLKQQALQRYQQGLSQLKKGTVIKKKHTQSALYEITQESFNYFHLSGLNNSHKLMVSKEKISKDFELHMN
;
A
#
# COMPACT_ATOMS: atom_id res chain seq x y z
N MET A 1 1.96 4.06 -19.20
CA MET A 1 1.15 3.68 -18.01
C MET A 1 1.14 4.88 -17.05
N SER A 2 -0.03 5.40 -16.70
CA SER A 2 -0.20 6.68 -15.99
C SER A 2 0.53 6.71 -14.64
N GLN A 3 1.34 7.75 -14.44
CA GLN A 3 2.19 8.07 -13.27
C GLN A 3 1.43 8.13 -11.92
N ASN A 4 0.09 7.95 -11.93
CA ASN A 4 -0.78 8.09 -10.76
C ASN A 4 -1.29 6.77 -10.17
N ASN A 5 -1.14 5.64 -10.88
CA ASN A 5 -1.79 4.39 -10.48
C ASN A 5 -1.21 3.79 -9.18
N TRP A 6 0.10 3.82 -9.00
CA TRP A 6 0.77 3.33 -7.78
C TRP A 6 0.38 4.07 -6.49
N LYS A 7 0.21 5.41 -6.51
CA LYS A 7 -0.27 6.18 -5.36
C LYS A 7 -1.71 5.82 -5.01
N GLN A 8 -2.55 5.61 -6.02
CA GLN A 8 -3.92 5.17 -5.82
C GLN A 8 -3.98 3.77 -5.20
N GLU A 9 -3.16 2.82 -5.66
CA GLU A 9 -3.09 1.49 -5.07
C GLU A 9 -2.56 1.51 -3.63
N GLN A 10 -1.57 2.36 -3.31
CA GLN A 10 -1.11 2.57 -1.93
C GLN A 10 -2.23 3.13 -1.04
N TRP A 11 -3.00 4.09 -1.53
CA TRP A 11 -4.15 4.65 -0.80
C TRP A 11 -5.25 3.60 -0.57
N LYS A 12 -5.54 2.75 -1.57
CA LYS A 12 -6.45 1.61 -1.43
C LYS A 12 -5.99 0.64 -0.33
N VAL A 13 -4.70 0.29 -0.28
CA VAL A 13 -4.14 -0.58 0.77
C VAL A 13 -4.37 0.02 2.16
N ASN A 14 -4.20 1.34 2.31
CA ASN A 14 -4.44 2.02 3.58
C ASN A 14 -5.92 2.00 3.98
N ILE A 15 -6.82 2.28 3.04
CA ILE A 15 -8.27 2.23 3.27
C ILE A 15 -8.72 0.82 3.67
N PHE A 16 -8.31 -0.19 2.92
CA PHE A 16 -8.69 -1.57 3.25
C PHE A 16 -8.14 -1.98 4.62
N SER A 17 -6.92 -1.56 4.97
CA SER A 17 -6.37 -1.80 6.31
C SER A 17 -7.21 -1.13 7.41
N PHE A 18 -7.65 0.10 7.18
CA PHE A 18 -8.51 0.84 8.11
C PHE A 18 -9.89 0.17 8.26
N LEU A 19 -10.51 -0.25 7.15
CA LEU A 19 -11.79 -0.96 7.15
C LEU A 19 -11.72 -2.31 7.89
N ILE A 20 -10.61 -3.05 7.76
CA ILE A 20 -10.37 -4.29 8.51
C ILE A 20 -10.33 -4.01 10.00
N ILE A 21 -9.61 -2.97 10.44
CA ILE A 21 -9.50 -2.58 11.85
C ILE A 21 -10.88 -2.23 12.41
N ILE A 22 -11.64 -1.37 11.72
CA ILE A 22 -13.00 -0.99 12.14
C ILE A 22 -13.91 -2.21 12.25
N SER A 23 -13.90 -3.08 11.24
CA SER A 23 -14.74 -4.30 11.21
C SER A 23 -14.38 -5.23 12.37
N SER A 24 -13.11 -5.32 12.73
CA SER A 24 -12.63 -6.13 13.85
C SER A 24 -13.16 -5.64 15.20
N PHE A 25 -13.26 -4.32 15.41
CA PHE A 25 -13.86 -3.75 16.62
C PHE A 25 -15.40 -3.84 16.61
N LEU A 26 -16.03 -3.66 15.44
CA LEU A 26 -17.49 -3.76 15.31
C LEU A 26 -18.03 -5.18 15.54
N THR A 27 -17.22 -6.22 15.30
CA THR A 27 -17.64 -7.62 15.47
C THR A 27 -18.05 -7.93 16.93
N PRO A 28 -17.20 -7.71 17.96
CA PRO A 28 -17.60 -7.93 19.35
C PRO A 28 -18.62 -6.91 19.87
N ILE A 29 -18.57 -5.65 19.40
CA ILE A 29 -19.53 -4.60 19.80
C ILE A 29 -20.94 -4.97 19.36
N SER A 30 -21.10 -5.34 18.08
CA SER A 30 -22.39 -5.80 17.55
C SER A 30 -22.84 -7.04 18.30
N PHE A 31 -22.01 -8.08 18.42
CA PHE A 31 -22.38 -9.30 19.16
C PHE A 31 -22.93 -9.00 20.57
N THR A 32 -22.25 -8.14 21.33
CA THR A 32 -22.65 -7.74 22.69
C THR A 32 -23.95 -6.95 22.69
N TYR A 33 -24.11 -5.99 21.78
CA TYR A 33 -25.32 -5.17 21.65
C TYR A 33 -26.56 -6.01 21.32
N PHE A 34 -26.42 -6.98 20.40
CA PHE A 34 -27.52 -7.86 20.01
C PHE A 34 -27.91 -8.81 21.16
N LEU A 35 -26.94 -9.32 21.93
CA LEU A 35 -27.20 -10.11 23.14
C LEU A 35 -27.96 -9.30 24.21
N GLN A 36 -27.58 -8.04 24.43
CA GLN A 36 -28.26 -7.15 25.39
C GLN A 36 -29.73 -6.89 25.03
N ASN A 37 -30.04 -6.83 23.73
CA ASN A 37 -31.40 -6.64 23.22
C ASN A 37 -32.25 -7.92 23.20
N LYS A 38 -31.81 -9.00 23.87
CA LYS A 38 -32.48 -10.30 23.92
C LYS A 38 -32.73 -10.92 22.53
N ILE A 39 -31.94 -10.54 21.53
CA ILE A 39 -31.99 -11.18 20.22
C ILE A 39 -31.44 -12.60 20.36
N THR A 40 -32.02 -13.55 19.61
CA THR A 40 -31.64 -14.95 19.68
C THR A 40 -30.16 -15.11 19.38
N LEU A 41 -29.46 -15.93 20.16
CA LEU A 41 -28.01 -16.15 20.06
C LEU A 41 -27.57 -16.56 18.64
N ALA A 42 -28.42 -17.30 17.92
CA ALA A 42 -28.23 -17.68 16.52
C ALA A 42 -28.15 -16.47 15.57
N LEU A 43 -28.99 -15.44 15.77
CA LEU A 43 -28.98 -14.21 14.98
C LEU A 43 -27.73 -13.37 15.28
N SER A 44 -27.33 -13.26 16.55
CA SER A 44 -26.08 -12.57 16.93
C SER A 44 -24.86 -13.25 16.30
N PHE A 45 -24.82 -14.58 16.30
CA PHE A 45 -23.74 -15.35 15.68
C PHE A 45 -23.69 -15.18 14.16
N LEU A 46 -24.85 -15.24 13.47
CA LEU A 46 -24.93 -14.99 12.03
C LEU A 46 -24.43 -13.59 11.67
N LEU A 47 -24.75 -12.59 12.48
CA LEU A 47 -24.29 -11.22 12.25
C LEU A 47 -22.77 -11.09 12.44
N SER A 48 -22.20 -11.68 13.49
CA SER A 48 -20.74 -11.71 13.68
C SER A 48 -20.02 -12.41 12.53
N MET A 49 -20.60 -13.49 11.98
CA MET A 49 -20.06 -14.16 10.81
C MET A 49 -20.01 -13.27 9.56
N ASN A 50 -20.97 -12.36 9.39
CA ASN A 50 -20.93 -11.39 8.29
C ASN A 50 -19.75 -10.41 8.42
N PHE A 51 -19.43 -9.94 9.64
CA PHE A 51 -18.26 -9.08 9.84
C PHE A 51 -16.94 -9.83 9.59
N ILE A 52 -16.85 -11.10 10.00
CA ILE A 52 -15.69 -11.95 9.69
C ILE A 52 -15.53 -12.11 8.17
N LEU A 53 -16.63 -12.38 7.46
CA LEU A 53 -16.61 -12.49 6.00
C LEU A 53 -16.16 -11.18 5.33
N LEU A 54 -16.63 -10.02 5.82
CA LEU A 54 -16.17 -8.71 5.36
C LEU A 54 -14.67 -8.51 5.56
N ILE A 55 -14.12 -8.92 6.71
CA ILE A 55 -12.67 -8.87 6.97
C ILE A 55 -11.91 -9.71 5.95
N PHE A 56 -12.38 -10.91 5.62
CA PHE A 56 -11.77 -11.75 4.58
C PHE A 56 -11.79 -11.07 3.20
N VAL A 57 -12.93 -10.51 2.81
CA VAL A 57 -13.08 -9.80 1.53
C VAL A 57 -12.13 -8.60 1.46
N PHE A 58 -12.09 -7.75 2.49
CA PHE A 58 -11.18 -6.60 2.52
C PHE A 58 -9.71 -7.01 2.54
N SER A 59 -9.38 -8.10 3.24
CA SER A 59 -8.00 -8.64 3.25
C SER A 59 -7.56 -9.11 1.87
N TYR A 60 -8.46 -9.79 1.14
CA TYR A 60 -8.20 -10.21 -0.23
C TYR A 60 -8.02 -9.02 -1.17
N LEU A 61 -8.91 -8.02 -1.11
CA LEU A 61 -8.79 -6.79 -1.91
C LEU A 61 -7.53 -5.99 -1.59
N LYS A 62 -7.15 -5.92 -0.30
CA LYS A 62 -5.89 -5.33 0.14
C LYS A 62 -4.70 -6.04 -0.50
N GLN A 63 -4.70 -7.37 -0.51
CA GLN A 63 -3.61 -8.16 -1.07
C GLN A 63 -3.48 -7.95 -2.58
N GLN A 64 -4.60 -7.87 -3.30
CA GLN A 64 -4.59 -7.52 -4.73
C GLN A 64 -4.03 -6.12 -4.99
N ALA A 65 -4.45 -5.12 -4.20
CA ALA A 65 -3.94 -3.76 -4.32
C ALA A 65 -2.43 -3.69 -4.02
N LEU A 66 -1.98 -4.45 -3.01
CA LEU A 66 -0.56 -4.56 -2.67
C LEU A 66 0.25 -5.20 -3.79
N GLN A 67 -0.26 -6.26 -4.41
CA GLN A 67 0.37 -6.89 -5.57
C GLN A 67 0.48 -5.92 -6.75
N ARG A 68 -0.58 -5.16 -7.06
CA ARG A 68 -0.55 -4.13 -8.12
C ARG A 68 0.44 -3.01 -7.80
N TYR A 69 0.51 -2.59 -6.54
CA TYR A 69 1.51 -1.62 -6.08
C TYR A 69 2.94 -2.15 -6.26
N GLN A 70 3.21 -3.39 -5.85
CA GLN A 70 4.51 -4.04 -6.02
C GLN A 70 4.86 -4.25 -7.49
N GLN A 71 3.89 -4.61 -8.34
CA GLN A 71 4.09 -4.73 -9.79
C GLN A 71 4.48 -3.38 -10.41
N GLY A 72 3.79 -2.30 -10.05
CA GLY A 72 4.15 -0.94 -10.48
C GLY A 72 5.56 -0.53 -10.04
N LEU A 73 5.98 -0.93 -8.83
CA LEU A 73 7.35 -0.71 -8.35
C LEU A 73 8.37 -1.62 -9.05
N SER A 74 8.03 -2.86 -9.39
CA SER A 74 8.94 -3.80 -10.07
C SER A 74 9.22 -3.42 -11.53
N GLN A 75 8.40 -2.53 -12.12
CA GLN A 75 8.70 -1.90 -13.41
C GLN A 75 9.86 -0.90 -13.30
N LEU A 76 10.19 -0.42 -12.10
CA LEU A 76 11.40 0.37 -11.84
C LEU A 76 12.62 -0.57 -11.84
N LYS A 77 13.16 -0.84 -13.03
CA LYS A 77 14.37 -1.66 -13.19
C LYS A 77 15.63 -0.83 -13.00
N LYS A 78 16.75 -1.52 -12.78
CA LYS A 78 18.10 -0.96 -12.94
C LYS A 78 18.20 -0.20 -14.28
N GLY A 79 18.70 1.02 -14.27
CA GLY A 79 18.72 1.92 -15.43
C GLY A 79 17.57 2.94 -15.48
N THR A 80 16.58 2.85 -14.59
CA THR A 80 15.51 3.86 -14.55
C THR A 80 16.02 5.15 -13.93
N VAL A 81 15.84 6.26 -14.65
CA VAL A 81 16.16 7.60 -14.16
C VAL A 81 14.97 8.17 -13.39
N ILE A 82 15.22 8.55 -12.15
CA ILE A 82 14.24 9.16 -11.25
C ILE A 82 14.75 10.54 -10.79
N LYS A 83 13.82 11.49 -10.71
CA LYS A 83 14.06 12.86 -10.26
C LYS A 83 13.52 13.03 -8.84
N LYS A 84 14.29 13.67 -7.96
CA LYS A 84 13.80 13.97 -6.60
C LYS A 84 12.86 15.17 -6.65
N LYS A 85 11.64 15.06 -6.11
CA LYS A 85 10.59 16.10 -6.20
C LYS A 85 11.02 17.46 -5.64
N HIS A 86 11.76 17.45 -4.54
CA HIS A 86 12.19 18.66 -3.84
C HIS A 86 13.56 19.18 -4.28
N THR A 87 14.19 18.58 -5.29
CA THR A 87 15.52 19.01 -5.76
C THR A 87 15.50 19.07 -7.28
N GLN A 88 15.36 20.28 -7.81
CA GLN A 88 15.02 20.54 -9.22
C GLN A 88 16.09 20.05 -10.21
N SER A 89 17.32 19.77 -9.76
CA SER A 89 18.49 19.45 -10.60
C SER A 89 19.14 18.08 -10.33
N ALA A 90 18.64 17.31 -9.37
CA ALA A 90 19.26 16.04 -8.99
C ALA A 90 18.52 14.85 -9.64
N LEU A 91 19.08 14.37 -10.75
CA LEU A 91 18.70 13.13 -11.41
C LEU A 91 19.47 11.97 -10.79
N TYR A 92 18.77 10.90 -10.48
CA TYR A 92 19.33 9.68 -9.92
C TYR A 92 18.95 8.49 -10.79
N GLU A 93 19.89 7.60 -11.04
CA GLU A 93 19.66 6.33 -11.73
C GLU A 93 19.63 5.18 -10.73
N ILE A 94 18.69 4.26 -10.88
CA ILE A 94 18.66 3.02 -10.10
C ILE A 94 19.80 2.12 -10.58
N THR A 95 20.82 1.92 -9.73
CA THR A 95 22.01 1.12 -10.05
C THR A 95 21.94 -0.32 -9.53
N GLN A 96 21.20 -0.55 -8.45
CA GLN A 96 21.00 -1.89 -7.89
C GLN A 96 19.62 -2.00 -7.24
N GLU A 97 18.94 -3.10 -7.49
CA GLU A 97 17.66 -3.45 -6.87
C GLU A 97 17.89 -4.49 -5.76
N SER A 98 17.26 -4.26 -4.61
CA SER A 98 17.12 -5.21 -3.52
C SER A 98 15.63 -5.38 -3.18
N PHE A 99 15.30 -6.34 -2.30
CA PHE A 99 13.91 -6.69 -2.00
C PHE A 99 13.09 -5.48 -1.51
N ASN A 100 13.66 -4.70 -0.58
CA ASN A 100 13.00 -3.54 0.05
C ASN A 100 13.65 -2.19 -0.28
N TYR A 101 14.78 -2.17 -0.98
CA TYR A 101 15.59 -0.97 -1.22
C TYR A 101 16.04 -0.88 -2.67
N PHE A 102 16.22 0.35 -3.13
CA PHE A 102 16.93 0.66 -4.36
C PHE A 102 18.19 1.44 -4.03
N HIS A 103 19.29 1.09 -4.69
CA HIS A 103 20.50 1.90 -4.70
C HIS A 103 20.43 2.85 -5.89
N LEU A 104 20.53 4.13 -5.58
CA LEU A 104 20.48 5.25 -6.50
C LEU A 104 21.89 5.80 -6.67
N SER A 105 22.31 6.08 -7.90
CA SER A 105 23.51 6.87 -8.19
C SER A 105 23.08 8.17 -8.82
N GLY A 106 23.58 9.31 -8.33
CA GLY A 106 23.35 10.57 -9.01
C GLY A 106 23.99 10.56 -10.41
N LEU A 107 23.25 11.05 -11.41
CA LEU A 107 23.77 11.25 -12.77
C LEU A 107 24.63 12.52 -12.85
N ASN A 108 24.26 13.54 -12.06
CA ASN A 108 24.97 14.83 -12.01
C ASN A 108 25.94 14.95 -10.83
N ASN A 109 25.87 14.02 -9.87
CA ASN A 109 26.73 13.98 -8.69
C ASN A 109 27.09 12.53 -8.39
N SER A 110 28.34 12.23 -8.06
CA SER A 110 28.84 10.89 -7.68
C SER A 110 28.27 10.35 -6.34
N HIS A 111 27.17 10.94 -5.86
CA HIS A 111 26.49 10.53 -4.63
C HIS A 111 25.70 9.25 -4.85
N LYS A 112 26.01 8.24 -4.04
CA LYS A 112 25.24 7.01 -3.91
C LYS A 112 24.25 7.15 -2.76
N LEU A 113 23.00 6.77 -3.00
CA LEU A 113 21.91 6.89 -2.04
C LEU A 113 21.15 5.56 -1.97
N MET A 114 20.83 5.12 -0.77
CA MET A 114 19.99 3.94 -0.57
C MET A 114 18.61 4.42 -0.11
N VAL A 115 17.57 4.08 -0.87
CA VAL A 115 16.20 4.53 -0.60
C VAL A 115 15.28 3.33 -0.57
N SER A 116 14.38 3.27 0.41
CA SER A 116 13.37 2.20 0.46
C SER A 116 12.40 2.34 -0.71
N LYS A 117 11.87 1.21 -1.21
CA LYS A 117 10.89 1.24 -2.31
C LYS A 117 9.68 2.13 -1.99
N GLU A 118 9.27 2.18 -0.72
CA GLU A 118 8.21 3.07 -0.23
C GLU A 118 8.56 4.56 -0.28
N LYS A 119 9.82 4.93 0.00
CA LYS A 119 10.25 6.33 -0.07
C LYS A 119 10.40 6.83 -1.49
N ILE A 120 10.64 5.94 -2.46
CA ILE A 120 10.67 6.32 -3.88
C ILE A 120 9.34 6.90 -4.35
N SER A 121 8.20 6.30 -4.01
CA SER A 121 6.89 6.85 -4.44
C SER A 121 6.58 8.21 -3.80
N LYS A 122 7.10 8.45 -2.60
CA LYS A 122 6.92 9.70 -1.85
C LYS A 122 7.82 10.81 -2.37
N ASP A 123 9.12 10.54 -2.49
CA ASP A 123 10.13 11.60 -2.64
C ASP A 123 10.64 11.75 -4.09
N PHE A 124 10.33 10.81 -4.98
CA PHE A 124 10.85 10.77 -6.34
C PHE A 124 9.72 10.70 -7.39
N GLU A 125 10.02 11.22 -8.58
CA GLU A 125 9.21 11.16 -9.79
C GLU A 125 10.00 10.46 -10.89
N LEU A 126 9.30 9.66 -11.69
CA LEU A 126 9.89 9.06 -12.89
C LEU A 126 10.24 10.17 -13.89
N HIS A 127 11.52 10.25 -14.28
CA HIS A 127 11.94 11.13 -15.36
C HIS A 127 11.74 10.38 -16.68
N MET A 128 10.62 10.65 -17.36
CA MET A 128 10.43 10.21 -18.74
C MET A 128 11.24 11.14 -19.63
N ASN A 129 12.15 10.58 -20.43
CA ASN A 129 12.76 11.28 -21.55
C ASN A 129 11.77 11.32 -22.71
#